data_AF-A0AAW1CWS4-F1
#
_entry.id   AF-A0AAW1CWS4-F1
#
_cell.length_a   1.000
_cell.length_b   1.000
_cell.length_c   1.000
_cell.angle_alpha   90.00
_cell.angle_beta   90.00
_cell.angle_gamma   90.00
#
_symmetry.space_group_name_H-M   'P 1'
#
loop_
_entity.id
_entity.type
_entity.pdbx_description
1 polymer ?
#
loop_
_entity_poly.entity_id
_entity_poly.type
_entity_poly.pdbx_seq_one_letter_code
_entity_poly.pdbx_strand_id
1 'polypeptide(L)'
;MMVHEREDSMTCGPIMPQGGIQAVETMLYTLDIINARLRHFRIGAHILDDCDKDTYGLEMAVDFIKGKYQKKFSILYLIFL
;
A
#
# COMPACT_ATOMS: atom_id res chain seq x y z
N MET A 1 -0.93 4.12 6.16
CA MET A 1 0.26 4.94 5.86
C MET A 1 -0.23 6.30 5.48
N MET A 2 0.21 7.37 6.14
CA MET A 2 -0.43 8.68 6.05
C MET A 2 0.02 9.40 4.76
N VAL A 3 -0.68 9.17 3.64
CA VAL A 3 -0.39 9.89 2.39
C VAL A 3 -1.13 11.22 2.35
N HIS A 4 -2.32 11.26 2.93
CA HIS A 4 -3.10 12.48 3.11
C HIS A 4 -3.10 12.93 4.57
N GLU A 5 -3.21 14.24 4.76
CA GLU A 5 -3.43 14.87 6.06
C GLU A 5 -4.84 14.56 6.59
N ARG A 6 -5.03 14.83 7.87
CA ARG A 6 -6.33 14.80 8.52
C ARG A 6 -7.20 15.97 8.06
N GLU A 7 -8.46 15.70 7.74
CA GLU A 7 -9.50 16.70 7.42
C GLU A 7 -10.84 16.26 8.01
N ASP A 8 -11.60 17.13 8.66
CA ASP A 8 -12.84 16.72 9.35
C ASP A 8 -14.07 16.69 8.43
N SER A 9 -14.06 17.47 7.35
CA SER A 9 -15.20 17.58 6.42
C SER A 9 -15.25 16.47 5.36
N MET A 10 -14.11 15.87 5.04
CA MET A 10 -13.96 14.84 4.00
C MET A 10 -13.25 13.60 4.58
N THR A 11 -13.24 12.51 3.83
CA THR A 11 -12.55 11.27 4.26
C THR A 11 -11.07 11.53 4.52
N CYS A 12 -10.40 12.25 3.62
CA CYS A 12 -8.97 12.56 3.67
C CYS A 12 -8.74 14.04 3.31
N GLY A 13 -7.68 14.62 3.86
CA GLY A 13 -7.24 15.98 3.58
C GLY A 13 -6.28 16.08 2.39
N PRO A 14 -5.52 17.17 2.27
CA PRO A 14 -4.52 17.34 1.21
C PRO A 14 -3.39 16.31 1.31
N ILE A 15 -2.69 16.08 0.19
CA ILE A 15 -1.56 15.15 0.13
C ILE A 15 -0.37 15.71 0.93
N MET A 16 0.25 14.86 1.75
CA MET A 16 1.52 15.13 2.43
C MET A 16 2.72 14.73 1.55
N PRO A 17 3.48 15.68 0.99
CA PRO A 17 4.56 15.35 0.08
C PRO A 17 5.73 14.65 0.76
N GLN A 18 6.13 15.14 1.95
CA GLN A 18 7.31 14.63 2.68
C GLN A 18 6.97 13.47 3.61
N GLY A 19 5.89 13.57 4.40
CA GLY A 19 5.50 12.50 5.32
C GLY A 19 4.83 11.31 4.65
N GLY A 20 4.12 11.56 3.55
CA GLY A 20 3.32 10.57 2.84
C GLY A 20 4.01 10.02 1.61
N ILE A 21 4.04 10.81 0.54
CA ILE A 21 4.52 10.36 -0.78
C ILE A 21 5.97 9.87 -0.72
N GLN A 22 6.88 10.63 -0.10
CA GLN A 22 8.28 10.22 -0.01
C GLN A 22 8.45 8.88 0.70
N ALA A 23 7.64 8.62 1.73
CA ALA A 23 7.72 7.38 2.47
C ALA A 23 7.13 6.21 1.64
N VAL A 24 6.06 6.43 0.87
CA VAL A 24 5.50 5.41 -0.06
C VAL A 24 6.50 5.08 -1.15
N GLU A 25 7.12 6.09 -1.77
CA GLU A 25 8.15 5.91 -2.79
C GLU A 25 9.37 5.17 -2.22
N THR A 26 9.77 5.49 -0.98
CA THR A 26 10.86 4.77 -0.30
C THR A 26 10.53 3.29 -0.11
N MET A 27 9.29 2.98 0.26
CA MET A 27 8.81 1.60 0.39
C MET A 27 8.85 0.85 -0.96
N LEU A 28 8.30 1.45 -2.02
CA LEU A 28 8.25 0.85 -3.36
C LEU A 28 9.66 0.63 -3.93
N TYR A 29 10.52 1.64 -3.84
CA TYR A 29 11.92 1.53 -4.27
C TYR A 29 12.67 0.42 -3.52
N THR A 30 12.43 0.29 -2.22
CA THR A 30 13.02 -0.79 -1.41
C THR A 30 12.54 -2.17 -1.88
N LEU A 31 11.25 -2.31 -2.18
CA LEU A 31 10.70 -3.56 -2.72
C LEU A 31 11.28 -3.91 -4.08
N ASP A 32 11.49 -2.94 -4.95
CA ASP A 32 12.12 -3.17 -6.26
C ASP A 32 13.56 -3.66 -6.12
N ILE A 33 14.34 -3.05 -5.23
CA ILE A 33 15.71 -3.49 -4.90
C ILE A 33 15.72 -4.92 -4.37
N ILE A 34 14.81 -5.25 -3.45
CA ILE A 34 14.72 -6.59 -2.86
C ILE A 34 14.31 -7.61 -3.93
N ASN A 35 13.29 -7.29 -4.73
CA ASN A 35 12.80 -8.16 -5.80
C ASN A 35 13.85 -8.42 -6.88
N ALA A 36 14.73 -7.46 -7.16
CA ALA A 36 15.87 -7.67 -8.08
C ALA A 36 16.90 -8.68 -7.56
N ARG A 37 16.95 -8.93 -6.25
CA ARG A 37 17.89 -9.88 -5.60
C ARG A 37 17.26 -11.22 -5.26
N LEU A 38 15.93 -11.30 -5.21
CA LEU A 38 15.19 -12.54 -4.96
C LEU A 38 15.00 -13.36 -6.25
N ARG A 39 15.23 -14.68 -6.16
CA ARG A 39 15.14 -15.59 -7.33
C ARG A 39 13.90 -16.50 -7.33
N HIS A 40 13.26 -16.69 -6.17
CA HIS A 40 12.24 -17.72 -5.99
C HIS A 40 10.81 -17.16 -5.90
N PHE A 41 10.66 -15.93 -5.42
CA PHE A 41 9.35 -15.28 -5.27
C PHE A 41 9.51 -13.76 -5.39
N ARG A 42 8.40 -13.09 -5.69
CA ARG A 42 8.30 -11.64 -5.72
C ARG A 42 7.46 -11.16 -4.54
N ILE A 43 7.92 -10.13 -3.88
CA ILE A 43 7.19 -9.43 -2.83
C ILE A 43 6.32 -8.37 -3.52
N GLY A 44 5.01 -8.52 -3.39
CA GLY A 44 4.05 -7.47 -3.74
C GLY A 44 3.77 -6.57 -2.54
N ALA A 45 3.18 -5.41 -2.80
CA ALA A 45 2.66 -4.53 -1.75
C ALA A 45 1.21 -4.16 -2.03
N HIS A 46 0.45 -4.03 -0.95
CA HIS A 46 -0.85 -3.39 -0.94
C HIS A 46 -0.79 -2.29 0.12
N ILE A 47 -0.77 -1.05 -0.35
CA ILE A 47 -0.57 0.14 0.48
C ILE A 47 -1.91 0.81 0.64
N LEU A 48 -2.36 0.97 1.88
CA LEU A 48 -3.59 1.64 2.25
C LEU A 48 -3.25 2.92 3.01
N ASP A 49 -4.00 3.97 2.68
CA ASP A 49 -3.90 5.25 3.35
C ASP A 49 -4.82 5.28 4.57
N ASP A 50 -4.29 5.70 5.71
CA ASP A 50 -5.04 5.89 6.96
C ASP A 50 -5.45 7.36 7.17
N CYS A 51 -5.03 8.27 6.28
CA CYS A 51 -5.39 9.69 6.25
C CYS A 51 -5.24 10.40 7.62
N ASP A 52 -4.24 9.98 8.40
CA ASP A 52 -3.96 10.46 9.76
C ASP A 52 -5.20 10.45 10.69
N LYS A 53 -6.05 9.42 10.51
CA LYS A 53 -7.27 9.20 11.30
C LYS A 53 -7.33 7.77 11.81
N ASP A 54 -7.31 7.62 13.14
CA ASP A 54 -7.32 6.31 13.80
C ASP A 54 -8.52 5.43 13.40
N THR A 55 -9.73 6.01 13.29
CA THR A 55 -10.94 5.25 12.94
C THR A 55 -10.88 4.72 11.51
N TYR A 56 -10.43 5.54 10.57
CA TYR A 56 -10.26 5.15 9.17
C TYR A 56 -9.10 4.17 9.01
N GLY A 57 -7.99 4.38 9.73
CA GLY A 57 -6.89 3.43 9.81
C GLY A 57 -7.32 2.05 10.34
N LEU A 58 -8.22 2.02 11.33
CA LEU A 58 -8.78 0.76 11.84
C LEU A 58 -9.68 0.08 10.79
N GLU A 59 -10.48 0.84 10.03
CA GLU A 59 -11.26 0.31 8.91
C GLU A 59 -10.36 -0.33 7.84
N MET A 60 -9.26 0.33 7.48
CA MET A 60 -8.26 -0.20 6.54
C MET A 60 -7.57 -1.46 7.08
N ALA A 61 -7.24 -1.49 8.37
CA ALA A 61 -6.68 -2.69 9.02
C ALA A 61 -7.68 -3.84 9.05
N VAL A 62 -8.97 -3.55 9.27
CA VAL A 62 -10.04 -4.53 9.21
C VAL A 62 -10.21 -5.08 7.80
N ASP A 63 -10.11 -4.25 6.78
CA ASP A 63 -10.15 -4.70 5.38
C ASP A 63 -8.93 -5.57 5.02
N PHE A 64 -7.78 -5.30 5.62
CA PHE A 64 -6.59 -6.16 5.49
C PHE A 64 -6.83 -7.57 6.05
N ILE A 65 -7.38 -7.70 7.26
CA ILE A 65 -7.61 -9.02 7.91
C ILE A 65 -8.78 -9.79 7.32
N LYS A 66 -9.79 -9.12 6.76
CA LYS A 66 -10.98 -9.77 6.20
C LYS A 66 -10.66 -10.64 4.98
N GLY A 67 -9.45 -10.52 4.42
CA GLY A 67 -9.03 -11.35 3.29
C GLY A 67 -9.93 -11.18 2.07
N LYS A 68 -10.63 -10.04 1.93
CA LYS A 68 -11.47 -9.71 0.76
C LYS A 68 -10.68 -9.61 -0.55
N TYR A 69 -9.37 -9.84 -0.51
CA TYR A 69 -8.50 -10.06 -1.67
C TYR A 69 -8.77 -11.41 -2.35
N GLN A 70 -10.02 -11.68 -2.73
CA GLN A 70 -10.30 -12.64 -3.80
C GLN A 70 -9.98 -11.96 -5.14
N LYS A 71 -8.99 -12.53 -5.84
CA LYS A 71 -8.71 -12.31 -7.28
C LYS A 71 -8.15 -10.94 -7.69
N LYS A 72 -6.88 -10.69 -7.37
CA LYS A 72 -5.93 -10.10 -8.34
C LYS A 72 -4.50 -10.63 -8.19
N PHE A 73 -4.33 -11.82 -7.61
CA PHE A 73 -3.15 -12.63 -7.86
C PHE A 73 -3.34 -13.32 -9.22
N SER A 74 -3.25 -12.54 -10.31
CA SER A 74 -2.88 -13.09 -11.60
C SER A 74 -1.48 -13.68 -11.39
N ILE A 75 -1.19 -14.99 -11.41
CA ILE A 75 -1.45 -15.94 -12.51
C ILE A 75 -1.47 -15.24 -13.89
N LEU A 76 -0.62 -14.24 -14.06
CA LEU A 76 -0.28 -13.65 -15.35
C LEU A 76 1.22 -13.38 -15.41
N TYR A 77 2.00 -14.38 -14.99
CA TYR A 77 3.42 -14.51 -15.32
C TYR A 77 3.79 -16.01 -15.39
N LEU A 78 2.90 -16.82 -15.98
CA LEU A 78 3.17 -18.23 -16.30
C LEU A 78 2.88 -18.53 -17.79
N ILE A 79 3.00 -17.53 -18.68
CA ILE A 79 2.94 -17.71 -20.15
C ILE A 79 4.03 -16.88 -20.90
N PHE A 80 4.99 -16.24 -20.21
CA PHE A 80 6.15 -15.62 -20.89
C PHE A 80 7.49 -16.00 -20.23
N LEU A 81 7.69 -17.31 -20.07
CA LEU A 81 9.00 -17.95 -20.09
C LEU A 81 8.87 -19.23 -20.91
#